data_AF-X1AEG6-F1
#
_entry.id   AF-X1AEG6-F1
#
_cell.length_a   1.000
_cell.length_b   1.000
_cell.length_c   1.000
_cell.angle_alpha   90.00
_cell.angle_beta   90.00
_cell.angle_gamma   90.00
#
_symmetry.space_group_name_H-M   'P 1'
#
loop_
_entity.id
_entity.type
_entity.pdbx_description
1 polymer ?
#
loop_
_entity_poly.entity_id
_entity_poly.type
_entity_poly.pdbx_seq_one_letter_code
_entity_poly.pdbx_strand_id
1 'polypeptide(L)'
;MEKMLALEEPKDFIIATGQQNQLEDFVAQSFAEVDLNWKKYVVIDKRLFRPNDGSHPLADMAHTTQHLGWTATTTMNGVVQKMVDACRNQMSKCE
;
A
#
# COMPACT_ATOMS: atom_id res chain seq x y z
N MET A 1 -16.57 4.84 4.42
CA MET A 1 -16.94 5.77 5.52
C MET A 1 -18.37 5.59 5.97
N GLU A 2 -19.33 5.32 5.08
CA GLU A 2 -20.74 5.05 5.45
C GLU A 2 -20.91 4.13 6.66
N LYS A 3 -20.21 2.99 6.68
CA LYS A 3 -20.29 2.03 7.80
C LYS A 3 -19.90 2.60 9.17
N MET A 4 -18.99 3.57 9.23
CA MET A 4 -18.60 4.24 10.48
C MET A 4 -19.65 5.27 10.90
N LEU A 5 -20.24 5.97 9.93
CA LEU A 5 -21.25 7.01 10.16
C LEU A 5 -22.61 6.44 10.53
N ALA A 6 -22.88 5.18 10.16
CA ALA A 6 -24.12 4.48 10.47
C ALA A 6 -24.17 3.89 11.90
N LEU A 7 -23.12 4.06 12.71
CA LEU A 7 -23.09 3.59 14.09
C LEU A 7 -23.91 4.50 15.00
N GLU A 8 -24.60 3.92 15.98
CA GLU A 8 -25.37 4.66 16.99
C GLU A 8 -24.47 5.48 17.91
N GLU A 9 -23.27 4.97 18.21
CA GLU A 9 -22.28 5.63 19.07
C GLU A 9 -20.94 5.79 18.33
N PRO A 10 -20.26 6.94 18.50
CA PRO A 10 -18.96 7.17 17.89
C PRO A 10 -17.91 6.23 18.49
N LYS A 11 -17.10 5.62 17.62
CA LYS A 11 -16.03 4.70 17.98
C LYS A 11 -14.81 4.92 17.09
N ASP A 12 -13.64 4.63 17.64
CA ASP A 12 -12.38 4.69 16.92
C ASP A 12 -12.07 3.35 16.26
N PHE A 13 -11.60 3.40 15.01
CA PHE A 13 -11.27 2.21 14.22
C PHE A 13 -9.90 2.37 13.57
N ILE A 14 -9.12 1.29 13.60
CA ILE A 14 -7.89 1.18 12.81
C ILE A 14 -8.28 0.70 11.41
N ILE A 15 -7.83 1.42 10.39
CA ILE A 15 -8.08 1.09 8.98
C ILE A 15 -6.75 0.81 8.31
N ALA A 16 -6.48 -0.47 8.09
CA ALA A 16 -5.28 -0.97 7.44
C ALA A 16 -5.58 -2.28 6.71
N THR A 17 -4.59 -2.79 5.99
CA THR A 17 -4.67 -4.08 5.29
C THR A 17 -4.47 -5.28 6.23
N GLY A 18 -3.90 -5.07 7.42
CA GLY A 18 -3.43 -6.14 8.29
C GLY A 18 -2.23 -6.91 7.72
N GLN A 19 -1.59 -6.39 6.67
CA GLN A 19 -0.44 -7.00 6.01
C GLN A 19 0.75 -6.03 6.02
N GLN A 20 1.94 -6.57 6.30
CA GLN A 20 3.21 -5.85 6.19
C GLN A 20 3.98 -6.37 4.97
N ASN A 21 4.54 -5.45 4.18
CA ASN A 21 5.36 -5.77 3.01
C ASN A 21 6.66 -4.98 3.10
N GLN A 22 7.74 -5.52 2.55
CA GLN A 22 9.00 -4.80 2.50
C GLN A 22 8.99 -3.80 1.33
N LEU A 23 9.78 -2.72 1.45
CA LEU A 23 9.95 -1.77 0.35
C LEU A 23 10.60 -2.46 -0.87
N GLU A 24 11.50 -3.40 -0.64
CA GLU A 24 12.14 -4.19 -1.69
C GLU A 24 11.12 -4.99 -2.51
N ASP A 25 10.12 -5.60 -1.86
CA ASP A 25 9.04 -6.35 -2.52
C ASP A 25 8.18 -5.42 -3.39
N PHE A 26 7.85 -4.24 -2.87
CA PHE A 26 7.08 -3.24 -3.62
C PHE A 26 7.82 -2.79 -4.90
N VAL A 27 9.12 -2.50 -4.77
CA VAL A 27 9.98 -2.14 -5.91
C VAL A 27 10.08 -3.30 -6.89
N ALA A 28 10.32 -4.52 -6.40
CA ALA A 28 10.40 -5.71 -7.24
C ALA A 28 9.12 -5.95 -8.04
N GLN A 29 7.96 -5.89 -7.38
CA GLN A 29 6.66 -6.05 -8.04
C GLN A 29 6.43 -4.95 -9.08
N SER A 30 6.74 -3.69 -8.76
CA SER A 30 6.52 -2.56 -9.66
C SER A 30 7.32 -2.69 -10.97
N PHE A 31 8.58 -3.14 -10.88
CA PHE A 31 9.42 -3.39 -12.06
C PHE A 31 9.02 -4.67 -12.81
N ALA A 32 8.52 -5.69 -12.10
CA ALA A 32 8.02 -6.91 -12.73
C ALA A 32 6.81 -6.64 -13.62
N GLU A 33 5.92 -5.72 -13.25
CA GLU A 33 4.77 -5.32 -14.09
C GLU A 33 5.19 -4.77 -15.47
N VAL A 34 6.44 -4.32 -15.62
CA VAL A 34 7.01 -3.78 -16.87
C VAL A 34 8.17 -4.63 -17.41
N ASP A 35 8.30 -5.88 -16.97
CA ASP A 35 9.33 -6.84 -17.41
C ASP A 35 10.78 -6.36 -17.21
N LEU A 36 11.03 -5.55 -16.17
CA LEU A 36 12.36 -5.04 -15.84
C LEU A 36 12.94 -5.68 -14.58
N ASN A 37 14.27 -5.82 -14.55
CA ASN A 37 14.99 -6.22 -13.34
C ASN A 37 15.38 -5.00 -12.51
N TRP A 38 14.66 -4.75 -11.40
CA TRP A 38 14.86 -3.59 -10.54
C TRP A 38 16.30 -3.42 -10.02
N LYS A 39 17.03 -4.53 -9.78
CA LYS A 39 18.41 -4.49 -9.26
C LYS A 39 19.40 -3.81 -10.22
N LYS A 40 19.04 -3.67 -11.50
CA LYS A 40 19.84 -2.95 -12.49
C LYS A 40 19.68 -1.43 -12.43
N TYR A 41 18.57 -0.94 -11.88
CA TYR A 41 18.16 0.47 -11.97
C TYR A 41 18.13 1.17 -10.62
N VAL A 42 17.89 0.43 -9.54
CA VAL A 42 17.72 1.00 -8.19
C VAL A 42 19.06 1.11 -7.48
N VAL A 43 19.32 2.29 -6.92
CA VAL A 43 20.52 2.58 -6.12
C VAL A 43 20.12 3.05 -4.73
N ILE A 44 20.92 2.69 -3.73
CA ILE A 44 20.71 3.11 -2.35
C ILE A 44 21.49 4.41 -2.09
N ASP A 45 20.77 5.48 -1.77
CA ASP A 45 21.36 6.77 -1.41
C ASP A 45 21.21 7.02 0.10
N LYS A 46 22.34 7.10 0.80
CA LYS A 46 22.40 7.36 2.25
C LYS A 46 21.75 8.68 2.65
N ARG A 47 21.64 9.65 1.73
CA ARG A 47 20.98 10.94 1.97
C ARG A 47 19.47 10.81 2.17
N LEU A 48 18.86 9.71 1.72
CA LEU A 48 17.43 9.43 1.88
C LEU A 48 17.08 8.71 3.19
N PHE A 49 18.09 8.31 3.98
CA PHE A 49 17.87 7.62 5.24
C PHE A 49 17.36 8.59 6.29
N ARG A 50 16.36 8.15 7.05
CA ARG A 50 15.84 8.94 8.16
C ARG A 50 16.56 8.52 9.44
N PRO A 51 16.99 9.47 10.29
CA PRO A 51 17.63 9.15 11.57
C PRO A 51 16.78 8.30 12.53
N ASN A 52 15.47 8.19 12.31
CA ASN A 52 14.53 7.50 13.20
C ASN A 52 13.64 6.44 12.49
N ASP A 53 14.17 5.73 11.49
CA ASP A 53 13.48 4.58 10.88
C ASP A 53 13.62 3.32 11.76
N GLY A 54 12.85 3.25 12.85
CA GLY A 54 12.88 2.11 13.78
C GLY A 54 11.60 1.27 13.83
N SER A 55 10.44 1.86 13.54
CA SER A 55 9.15 1.18 13.71
C SER A 55 8.61 0.63 12.39
N HIS A 56 8.25 -0.65 12.40
CA HIS A 56 7.49 -1.30 11.33
C HIS A 56 6.08 -1.60 11.86
N PRO A 57 5.15 -0.63 11.83
CA PRO A 57 3.84 -0.80 12.43
C PRO A 57 3.03 -1.83 11.63
N LEU A 58 2.57 -2.88 12.31
CA LEU A 58 1.56 -3.81 11.82
C LEU A 58 0.27 -3.54 12.60
N ALA A 59 -0.81 -3.24 11.87
CA ALA A 59 -2.10 -2.96 12.44
C ALA A 59 -2.88 -4.25 12.74
N ASP A 60 -3.45 -4.35 13.93
CA ASP A 60 -4.48 -5.34 14.26
C ASP A 60 -5.85 -4.89 13.73
N MET A 61 -6.45 -5.73 12.89
CA MET A 61 -7.72 -5.46 12.21
C MET A 61 -8.92 -6.19 12.83
N ALA A 62 -8.73 -6.93 13.93
CA ALA A 62 -9.80 -7.71 14.56
C ALA A 62 -11.00 -6.84 14.97
N HIS A 63 -10.73 -5.73 15.68
CA HIS A 63 -11.77 -4.81 16.15
C HIS A 63 -12.62 -4.25 14.99
N THR A 64 -11.96 -3.74 13.96
CA THR A 64 -12.60 -3.17 12.76
C THR A 64 -13.38 -4.22 11.99
N THR A 65 -12.81 -5.42 11.81
CA THR A 65 -13.48 -6.50 11.09
C THR A 65 -14.74 -6.95 11.81
N GLN A 66 -14.68 -7.11 13.13
CA GLN A 66 -15.82 -7.54 13.95
C GLN A 66 -16.96 -6.51 13.96
N HIS A 67 -16.64 -5.21 14.12
CA HIS A 67 -17.66 -4.17 14.31
C HIS A 67 -18.19 -3.59 13.01
N LEU A 68 -17.34 -3.43 11.99
CA LEU A 68 -17.72 -2.83 10.71
C LEU A 68 -17.90 -3.86 9.60
N GLY A 69 -17.46 -5.11 9.79
CA GLY A 69 -17.39 -6.09 8.70
C GLY A 69 -16.59 -5.55 7.51
N TRP A 70 -15.55 -4.75 7.80
CA TRP A 70 -14.72 -4.11 6.79
C TRP A 70 -13.35 -4.78 6.77
N THR A 71 -12.91 -5.14 5.57
CA THR A 71 -11.58 -5.66 5.29
C THR A 71 -11.07 -5.04 3.99
N ALA A 72 -9.76 -4.85 3.87
CA ALA A 72 -9.16 -4.36 2.64
C ALA A 72 -9.30 -5.40 1.52
N THR A 73 -9.89 -5.01 0.40
CA THR A 73 -10.08 -5.90 -0.76
C THR A 73 -8.92 -5.84 -1.75
N THR A 74 -8.13 -4.77 -1.72
CA THR A 74 -6.95 -4.60 -2.57
C THR A 74 -5.69 -4.75 -1.71
N THR A 75 -4.82 -5.68 -2.08
CA THR A 75 -3.51 -5.92 -1.45
C THR A 75 -2.43 -5.03 -2.09
N MET A 76 -1.21 -5.07 -1.54
CA MET A 76 -0.07 -4.32 -2.11
C MET A 76 0.11 -4.58 -3.62
N ASN A 77 0.09 -5.85 -4.05
CA ASN A 77 0.22 -6.21 -5.47
C ASN A 77 -0.88 -5.59 -6.33
N GLY A 78 -2.14 -5.63 -5.86
CA GLY A 78 -3.26 -5.03 -6.58
C GLY A 78 -3.18 -3.50 -6.64
N VAL A 79 -2.58 -2.86 -5.62
CA VAL A 79 -2.29 -1.42 -5.66
C VAL A 79 -1.20 -1.11 -6.68
N VAL A 80 -0.10 -1.87 -6.69
CA VAL A 80 1.01 -1.71 -7.64
C VAL A 80 0.52 -1.80 -9.09
N GLN A 81 -0.26 -2.83 -9.41
CA GLN A 81 -0.87 -3.00 -10.74
C GLN A 81 -1.66 -1.77 -11.17
N LYS A 82 -2.58 -1.31 -10.31
CA LYS A 82 -3.39 -0.11 -10.59
C LYS A 82 -2.54 1.14 -10.78
N MET A 83 -1.46 1.29 -10.01
CA MET A 83 -0.55 2.44 -10.15
C MET A 83 0.23 2.41 -11.47
N VAL A 84 0.76 1.26 -11.87
CA VAL A 84 1.49 1.09 -13.13
C VAL A 84 0.56 1.29 -14.33
N ASP A 85 -0.65 0.73 -14.28
CA ASP A 85 -1.65 0.91 -15.34
C ASP A 85 -2.08 2.38 -15.47
N ALA A 86 -2.27 3.08 -14.35
CA ALA A 86 -2.56 4.50 -14.37
C ALA A 86 -1.41 5.31 -15.01
N CYS A 87 -0.16 4.96 -14.73
CA CYS A 87 1.01 5.59 -15.33
C CYS A 87 1.05 5.38 -16.85
N ARG A 88 0.86 4.15 -17.34
CA ARG A 88 0.79 3.83 -18.78
C ARG A 88 -0.30 4.62 -19.49
N ASN A 89 -1.49 4.69 -18.88
CA ASN A 89 -2.63 5.42 -19.43
C ASN A 89 -2.45 6.94 -19.44
N GLN A 90 -1.58 7.49 -18.58
CA GLN A 90 -1.22 8.90 -18.64
C GLN A 90 -0.22 9.18 -19.76
N MET A 91 0.77 8.29 -19.95
CA MET A 91 1.76 8.44 -21.02
C MET A 91 1.11 8.37 -22.41
N SER A 92 0.14 7.49 -22.62
CA SER A 92 -0.57 7.36 -23.90
C SER A 92 -1.52 8.52 -24.22
N LYS A 93 -1.82 9.40 -23.25
CA LYS A 93 -2.64 10.61 -23.44
C LYS A 93 -1.81 11.87 -23.74
N CYS A 94 -0.48 11.78 -23.61
CA CYS A 94 0.44 12.87 -23.91
C CYS A 94 0.96 12.84 -25.37
N GLU A 95 0.52 11.85 -26.16
CA GLU A 95 0.69 11.77 -27.62
C GLU A 95 -0.59 12.24 -28.32
#